data_AF-A0A814YHR7-F1
#
_entry.id   AF-A0A814YHR7-F1
#
_cell.length_a   1.000
_cell.length_b   1.000
_cell.length_c   1.000
_cell.angle_alpha   90.00
_cell.angle_beta   90.00
_cell.angle_gamma   90.00
#
_symmetry.space_group_name_H-M   'P 1'
#
loop_
_entity.id
_entity.type
_entity.pdbx_description
1 polymer ?
#
loop_
_entity_poly.entity_id
_entity_poly.type
_entity_poly.pdbx_seq_one_letter_code
_entity_poly.pdbx_strand_id
1 'polypeptide(L)'
;MKLKDETKILETMGKLTGPALRWYQENLRSFTKWDDAEKALRDRFKEFTLGSQLMHEFFQLYQDENQSITSFYENVIRKYRKARQFITEQQVITVLQSGVKLSLKEYLIRNEKDIRKPEEWLQIAREEEYIQNRIQQQHGDDPCGEKKSSTTRTFHPIFVKIICNNTPQEALIDTGSAITIIHECLLKNIPHKNLIKKTKNHLSANCTTLNVIGETTLEINISGLKTKVIADVATNLITDLILGSDWIQRNKVYILTPEQRIMIRSKGKEVSTPFITPPILNYPATLINHITIPPFSE
;
A
#
# COMPACT_ATOMS: atom_id res chain seq x y z
N MET A 1 30.07 -42.55 -26.14
CA MET A 1 29.23 -41.87 -25.12
C MET A 1 28.26 -42.91 -24.55
N LYS A 2 27.95 -42.91 -23.26
CA LYS A 2 26.84 -43.76 -22.76
C LYS A 2 25.53 -43.17 -23.29
N LEU A 3 24.61 -43.99 -23.80
CA LEU A 3 23.33 -43.54 -24.38
C LEU A 3 22.58 -42.54 -23.47
N LYS A 4 22.69 -42.74 -22.15
CA LYS A 4 22.10 -41.90 -21.10
C LYS A 4 22.67 -40.48 -21.04
N ASP A 5 23.96 -40.29 -21.33
CA ASP A 5 24.60 -38.98 -21.28
C ASP A 5 24.24 -38.15 -22.52
N GLU A 6 24.14 -38.82 -23.68
CA GLU A 6 23.72 -38.19 -24.94
C GLU A 6 22.29 -37.68 -24.91
N THR A 7 21.36 -38.46 -24.38
CA THR A 7 19.98 -38.01 -24.20
C THR A 7 19.92 -36.76 -23.32
N LYS A 8 20.66 -36.71 -22.21
CA LYS A 8 20.67 -35.54 -21.31
C LYS A 8 21.26 -34.29 -21.95
N ILE A 9 22.36 -34.44 -22.70
CA ILE A 9 23.01 -33.32 -23.40
C ILE A 9 22.05 -32.71 -24.43
N LEU A 10 21.33 -33.54 -25.20
CA LEU A 10 20.38 -33.08 -26.20
C LEU A 10 19.08 -32.52 -25.59
N GLU A 11 18.57 -33.15 -24.53
CA GLU A 11 17.38 -32.67 -23.82
C GLU A 11 17.61 -31.27 -23.23
N THR A 12 18.81 -31.03 -22.68
CA THR A 12 19.20 -29.73 -22.14
C THR A 12 19.19 -28.65 -23.22
N MET A 13 19.62 -28.96 -24.44
CA MET A 13 19.55 -28.01 -25.57
C MET A 13 18.11 -27.56 -25.84
N GLY A 14 17.13 -28.46 -25.75
CA GLY A 14 15.70 -28.14 -25.94
C GLY A 14 15.11 -27.22 -24.87
N LYS A 15 15.80 -27.06 -23.73
CA LYS A 15 15.37 -26.20 -22.61
C LYS A 15 16.05 -24.82 -22.62
N LEU A 16 17.11 -24.64 -23.39
CA LEU A 16 17.84 -23.39 -23.47
C LEU A 16 17.26 -22.47 -24.55
N THR A 17 17.35 -21.16 -24.32
CA THR A 17 16.92 -20.14 -25.29
C THR A 17 17.96 -19.02 -25.41
N GLY A 18 17.85 -18.23 -26.49
CA GLY A 18 18.64 -17.00 -26.66
C GLY A 18 20.17 -17.23 -26.67
N PRO A 19 20.96 -16.35 -26.03
CA PRO A 19 22.42 -16.45 -25.99
C PRO A 19 22.94 -17.74 -25.35
N ALA A 20 22.18 -18.32 -24.41
CA ALA A 20 22.57 -19.56 -23.75
C ALA A 20 22.49 -20.76 -24.69
N LEU A 21 21.43 -20.83 -25.51
CA LEU A 21 21.29 -21.85 -26.54
C LEU A 21 22.41 -21.76 -27.59
N ARG A 22 22.70 -20.54 -28.07
CA ARG A 22 23.74 -20.32 -29.09
C ARG A 22 25.11 -20.79 -28.61
N TRP A 23 25.50 -20.39 -27.40
CA TRP A 23 26.76 -20.83 -26.80
C TRP A 23 26.79 -22.36 -26.61
N TYR A 24 25.69 -22.96 -26.16
CA TYR A 24 25.62 -24.41 -25.95
C TYR A 24 25.76 -25.19 -27.26
N GLN A 25 25.18 -24.69 -28.36
CA GLN A 25 25.32 -25.28 -29.70
C GLN A 25 26.75 -25.20 -30.22
N GLU A 26 27.43 -24.07 -30.04
CA GLU A 26 28.84 -23.89 -30.44
C GLU A 26 29.80 -24.83 -29.70
N ASN A 27 29.46 -25.19 -28.46
CA ASN A 27 30.27 -26.06 -27.60
C ASN A 27 29.79 -27.51 -27.58
N LEU A 28 28.70 -27.85 -28.28
CA LEU A 28 28.06 -29.18 -28.19
C LEU A 28 29.03 -30.32 -28.49
N ARG A 29 29.97 -30.11 -29.41
CA ARG A 29 30.96 -31.13 -29.82
C ARG A 29 32.03 -31.40 -28.76
N SER A 30 32.24 -30.50 -27.79
CA SER A 30 33.21 -30.70 -26.71
C SER A 30 32.64 -31.54 -25.56
N PHE A 31 31.33 -31.76 -25.52
CA PHE A 31 30.66 -32.50 -24.45
C PHE A 31 30.65 -34.01 -24.74
N THR A 32 31.58 -34.75 -24.12
CA THR A 32 31.66 -36.21 -24.26
C THR A 32 31.00 -36.98 -23.12
N LYS A 33 30.70 -36.30 -22.01
CA LYS A 33 29.98 -36.79 -20.83
C LYS A 33 29.06 -35.69 -20.31
N TRP A 34 27.98 -36.10 -19.65
CA TRP A 34 27.04 -35.16 -19.04
C TRP A 34 27.73 -34.24 -18.00
N ASP A 35 28.62 -34.80 -17.18
CA ASP A 35 29.31 -34.03 -16.13
C ASP A 35 30.17 -32.89 -16.72
N ASP A 36 30.76 -33.08 -17.91
CA ASP A 36 31.54 -32.05 -18.59
C ASP A 36 30.62 -30.92 -19.10
N ALA A 37 29.48 -31.26 -19.70
CA ALA A 37 28.47 -30.30 -20.15
C ALA A 37 27.87 -29.51 -18.97
N GLU A 38 27.54 -30.19 -17.88
CA GLU A 38 27.00 -29.58 -16.67
C GLU A 38 28.03 -28.62 -16.04
N LYS A 39 29.29 -29.05 -15.91
CA LYS A 39 30.36 -28.20 -15.40
C LYS A 39 30.58 -26.98 -16.28
N ALA A 40 30.62 -27.14 -17.61
CA ALA A 40 30.80 -26.04 -18.54
C ALA A 40 29.64 -25.04 -18.48
N LEU A 41 28.39 -25.51 -18.39
CA LEU A 41 27.22 -24.66 -18.17
C LEU A 41 27.31 -23.91 -16.84
N ARG A 42 27.65 -24.62 -15.75
CA ARG A 42 27.83 -24.00 -14.43
C ARG A 42 28.90 -22.91 -14.50
N ASP A 43 30.09 -23.22 -14.98
CA ASP A 43 31.20 -22.26 -15.03
C ASP A 43 30.87 -21.06 -15.94
N ARG A 44 30.23 -21.29 -17.09
CA ARG A 44 29.81 -20.23 -18.02
C ARG A 44 28.80 -19.26 -17.42
N PHE A 45 27.83 -19.77 -16.66
CA PHE A 45 26.73 -18.95 -16.13
C PHE A 45 26.88 -18.62 -14.64
N LYS A 46 27.92 -19.11 -13.95
CA LYS A 46 28.21 -18.84 -12.54
C LYS A 46 28.43 -17.36 -12.27
N GLU A 47 29.11 -16.65 -13.16
CA GLU A 47 29.31 -15.21 -13.04
C GLU A 47 28.01 -14.43 -13.29
N PHE A 48 27.17 -14.93 -14.21
CA PHE A 48 25.87 -14.33 -14.51
C PHE A 48 24.88 -14.49 -13.34
N THR A 49 24.92 -15.62 -12.64
CA THR A 49 24.08 -15.85 -11.45
C THR A 49 24.55 -15.05 -10.24
N LEU A 50 25.87 -14.93 -10.02
CA LEU A 50 26.38 -14.14 -8.90
C LEU A 50 26.07 -12.63 -9.06
N GLY A 51 26.29 -12.08 -10.26
CA GLY A 51 25.98 -10.67 -10.54
C GLY A 51 24.48 -10.36 -10.44
N SER A 52 23.63 -11.23 -11.00
CA SER A 52 22.17 -11.05 -10.94
C SER A 52 21.62 -11.22 -9.52
N GLN A 53 22.14 -12.16 -8.73
CA GLN A 53 21.78 -12.31 -7.32
C GLN A 53 22.16 -11.07 -6.51
N LEU A 54 23.38 -10.56 -6.69
CA LEU A 54 23.83 -9.35 -6.00
C LEU A 54 22.99 -8.13 -6.37
N MET A 55 22.63 -7.97 -7.64
CA MET A 55 21.71 -6.89 -8.08
C MET A 55 20.32 -7.07 -7.46
N HIS A 56 19.75 -8.27 -7.51
CA HIS A 56 18.44 -8.55 -6.93
C HIS A 56 18.40 -8.24 -5.43
N GLU A 57 19.40 -8.70 -4.67
CA GLU A 57 19.52 -8.36 -3.25
C GLU A 57 19.65 -6.86 -3.02
N PHE A 58 20.38 -6.14 -3.89
CA PHE A 58 20.61 -4.71 -3.75
C PHE A 58 19.33 -3.88 -3.93
N PHE A 59 18.51 -4.20 -4.93
CA PHE A 59 17.26 -3.47 -5.21
C PHE A 59 16.11 -3.81 -4.25
N GLN A 60 16.30 -4.78 -3.36
CA GLN A 60 15.33 -5.17 -2.31
C GLN A 60 15.69 -4.59 -0.94
N LEU A 61 16.62 -3.63 -0.86
CA LEU A 61 16.99 -2.98 0.39
C LEU A 61 15.95 -1.94 0.80
N TYR A 62 15.44 -2.05 2.02
CA TYR A 62 14.54 -1.11 2.66
C TYR A 62 15.02 -0.79 4.08
N GLN A 63 14.69 0.40 4.57
CA GLN A 63 15.00 0.84 5.93
C GLN A 63 13.95 0.28 6.89
N ASP A 64 14.40 -0.45 7.91
CA ASP A 64 13.49 -0.94 8.96
C ASP A 64 12.93 0.22 9.81
N GLU A 65 11.75 0.03 10.41
CA GLU A 65 11.07 1.06 11.22
C GLU A 65 11.94 1.63 12.35
N ASN A 66 12.79 0.79 12.96
CA ASN A 66 13.67 1.18 14.06
C ASN A 66 15.12 1.46 13.62
N GLN A 67 15.42 1.34 12.33
CA GLN A 67 16.76 1.58 11.80
C GLN A 67 16.98 3.08 11.59
N SER A 68 18.13 3.60 12.04
CA SER A 68 18.53 4.99 11.77
C SER A 68 18.94 5.18 10.31
N ILE A 69 18.84 6.41 9.80
CA ILE A 69 19.21 6.72 8.42
C ILE A 69 20.67 6.37 8.10
N THR A 70 21.57 6.56 9.08
CA THR A 70 22.99 6.23 8.94
C THR A 70 23.22 4.73 8.82
N SER A 71 22.55 3.93 9.65
CA SER A 71 22.67 2.47 9.60
C SER A 71 22.14 1.90 8.28
N PHE A 72 21.01 2.45 7.79
CA PHE A 72 20.46 2.08 6.50
C PHE A 72 21.43 2.41 5.36
N TYR A 73 21.95 3.63 5.32
CA TYR A 73 22.95 4.06 4.34
C TYR A 73 24.19 3.17 4.34
N GLU A 74 24.77 2.89 5.52
CA GLU A 74 25.95 2.03 5.64
C GLU A 74 25.69 0.62 5.10
N ASN A 75 24.49 0.07 5.33
CA ASN A 75 24.11 -1.23 4.79
C ASN A 75 24.07 -1.21 3.25
N VAL A 76 23.46 -0.17 2.66
CA VAL A 76 23.39 0.02 1.21
C VAL A 76 24.80 0.18 0.62
N ILE A 77 25.65 1.05 1.18
CA ILE A 77 27.02 1.25 0.71
C ILE A 77 27.86 -0.02 0.83
N ARG A 78 27.70 -0.80 1.91
CA ARG A 78 28.39 -2.08 2.08
C ARG A 78 28.00 -3.09 1.00
N LYS A 79 26.72 -3.16 0.63
CA LYS A 79 26.24 -4.03 -0.47
C LYS A 79 26.71 -3.50 -1.83
N TYR A 80 26.67 -2.18 -2.04
CA TYR A 80 27.20 -1.53 -3.24
C TYR A 80 28.68 -1.85 -3.47
N ARG A 81 29.54 -1.78 -2.44
CA ARG A 81 30.97 -2.12 -2.56
C ARG A 81 31.21 -3.55 -3.06
N LYS A 82 30.33 -4.50 -2.71
CA LYS A 82 30.40 -5.90 -3.19
C LYS A 82 29.93 -6.05 -4.63
N ALA A 83 29.04 -5.18 -5.08
CA ALA A 83 28.41 -5.22 -6.41
C ALA A 83 28.86 -4.06 -7.32
N ARG A 84 29.97 -3.39 -7.00
CA ARG A 84 30.40 -2.13 -7.65
C ARG A 84 30.58 -2.26 -9.16
N GLN A 85 30.94 -3.44 -9.64
CA GLN A 85 31.09 -3.72 -11.08
C GLN A 85 29.75 -3.77 -11.85
N PHE A 86 28.62 -3.88 -11.15
CA PHE A 86 27.28 -4.02 -11.75
C PHE A 86 26.34 -2.85 -11.47
N ILE A 87 26.70 -1.97 -10.53
CA ILE A 87 25.79 -0.95 -9.99
C ILE A 87 26.43 0.43 -10.17
N THR A 88 25.66 1.37 -10.69
CA THR A 88 26.08 2.77 -10.84
C THR A 88 25.73 3.58 -9.58
N GLU A 89 26.42 4.69 -9.35
CA GLU A 89 26.09 5.60 -8.22
C GLU A 89 24.64 6.09 -8.30
N GLN A 90 24.12 6.33 -9.50
CA GLN A 90 22.71 6.73 -9.68
C GLN A 90 21.75 5.65 -9.18
N GLN A 91 22.02 4.37 -9.46
CA GLN A 91 21.22 3.26 -8.95
C GLN A 91 21.30 3.14 -7.42
N VAL A 92 22.44 3.49 -6.82
CA VAL A 92 22.57 3.57 -5.35
C VAL A 92 21.65 4.65 -4.80
N ILE A 93 21.64 5.84 -5.39
CA ILE A 93 20.74 6.95 -5.00
C ILE A 93 19.28 6.52 -5.13
N THR A 94 18.91 5.85 -6.23
CA THR A 94 17.54 5.33 -6.41
C THR A 94 17.14 4.35 -5.31
N VAL A 95 18.02 3.41 -4.91
CA VAL A 95 17.73 2.47 -3.81
C VAL A 95 17.63 3.18 -2.47
N LEU A 96 18.50 4.16 -2.21
CA LEU A 96 18.42 4.98 -0.99
C LEU A 96 17.08 5.74 -0.93
N GLN A 97 16.65 6.38 -2.03
CA GLN A 97 15.38 7.12 -2.09
C GLN A 97 14.14 6.22 -2.05
N SER A 98 14.17 5.06 -2.69
CA SER A 98 13.02 4.16 -2.74
C SER A 98 12.84 3.36 -1.44
N GLY A 99 13.98 3.00 -0.81
CA GLY A 99 14.06 2.15 0.37
C GLY A 99 13.97 2.88 1.72
N VAL A 100 14.16 4.20 1.76
CA VAL A 100 14.02 5.00 2.99
C VAL A 100 12.58 5.02 3.52
N LYS A 101 12.41 5.23 4.84
CA LYS A 101 11.10 5.42 5.48
C LYS A 101 10.26 6.46 4.76
N LEU A 102 8.95 6.22 4.72
CA LEU A 102 7.99 7.09 4.04
C LEU A 102 8.02 8.54 4.55
N SER A 103 8.28 8.75 5.84
CA SER A 103 8.39 10.08 6.45
C SER A 103 9.51 10.94 5.87
N LEU A 104 10.58 10.33 5.36
CA LEU A 104 11.73 11.01 4.75
C LEU A 104 11.66 11.02 3.22
N LYS A 105 10.95 10.04 2.64
CA LYS A 105 10.92 9.76 1.20
C LYS A 105 10.47 10.95 0.36
N GLU A 106 9.38 11.61 0.74
CA GLU A 106 8.85 12.76 -0.01
C GLU A 106 9.84 13.92 -0.05
N TYR A 107 10.49 14.21 1.09
CA TYR A 107 11.47 15.27 1.19
C TYR A 107 12.69 14.99 0.31
N LEU A 108 13.20 13.76 0.33
CA LEU A 108 14.37 13.36 -0.46
C LEU A 108 14.09 13.32 -1.97
N ILE A 109 12.87 13.00 -2.39
CA ILE A 109 12.47 13.08 -3.81
C ILE A 109 12.40 14.53 -4.29
N ARG A 110 11.90 15.46 -3.48
CA ARG A 110 11.83 16.89 -3.85
C ARG A 110 13.22 17.50 -4.07
N ASN A 111 14.22 17.01 -3.34
CA ASN A 111 15.62 17.45 -3.44
C ASN A 111 16.48 16.57 -4.37
N GLU A 112 15.89 15.68 -5.17
CA GLU A 112 16.63 14.73 -6.03
C GLU A 112 17.62 15.44 -6.98
N LYS A 113 17.27 16.63 -7.47
CA LYS A 113 18.11 17.40 -8.40
C LYS A 113 19.44 17.85 -7.78
N ASP A 114 19.48 17.95 -6.46
CA ASP A 114 20.64 18.40 -5.70
C ASP A 114 21.51 17.23 -5.22
N ILE A 115 21.08 15.98 -5.47
CA ILE A 115 21.75 14.75 -5.02
C ILE A 115 22.44 14.10 -6.23
N ARG A 116 23.77 14.26 -6.31
CA ARG A 116 24.60 13.64 -7.35
C ARG A 116 25.41 12.47 -6.83
N LYS A 117 25.63 12.42 -5.51
CA LYS A 117 26.41 11.38 -4.84
C LYS A 117 25.68 10.80 -3.64
N PRO A 118 25.93 9.52 -3.28
CA PRO A 118 25.34 8.91 -2.09
C PRO A 118 25.66 9.68 -0.79
N GLU A 119 26.84 10.30 -0.68
CA GLU A 119 27.22 11.07 0.51
C GLU A 119 26.38 12.34 0.67
N GLU A 120 26.04 13.00 -0.44
CA GLU A 120 25.14 14.17 -0.45
C GLU A 120 23.73 13.76 -0.02
N TRP A 121 23.26 12.59 -0.48
CA TRP A 121 21.99 12.01 -0.03
C TRP A 121 21.98 11.82 1.50
N LEU A 122 23.05 11.27 2.08
CA LEU A 122 23.13 11.02 3.52
C LEU A 122 23.12 12.32 4.32
N GLN A 123 23.78 13.37 3.84
CA GLN A 123 23.79 14.66 4.52
C GLN A 123 22.37 15.23 4.63
N ILE A 124 21.66 15.31 3.50
CA ILE A 124 20.27 15.82 3.45
C ILE A 124 19.35 14.94 4.32
N ALA A 125 19.49 13.62 4.25
CA ALA A 125 18.65 12.71 5.00
C ALA A 125 18.87 12.78 6.53
N ARG A 126 20.11 13.05 6.97
CA ARG A 126 20.43 13.27 8.40
C ARG A 126 19.87 14.58 8.93
N GLU A 127 19.98 15.65 8.14
CA GLU A 127 19.43 16.95 8.51
C GLU A 127 17.91 16.85 8.70
N GLU A 128 17.22 16.18 7.77
CA GLU A 128 15.77 15.96 7.88
C GLU A 128 15.39 15.03 9.04
N GLU A 129 16.10 13.90 9.23
CA GLU A 129 15.86 13.00 10.39
C GLU A 129 16.03 13.76 11.72
N TYR A 130 17.03 14.64 11.81
CA TYR A 130 17.25 15.49 12.98
C TYR A 130 16.11 16.50 13.19
N ILE A 131 15.63 17.16 12.12
CA ILE A 131 14.49 18.09 12.20
C ILE A 131 13.23 17.36 12.67
N GLN A 132 12.91 16.19 12.09
CA GLN A 132 11.75 15.39 12.49
C GLN A 132 11.84 14.97 13.97
N ASN A 133 13.01 14.50 14.42
CA ASN A 133 13.24 14.14 15.81
C ASN A 133 13.09 15.35 16.76
N ARG A 134 13.55 16.53 16.35
CA ARG A 134 13.39 17.76 17.15
C ARG A 134 11.95 18.21 17.27
N ILE A 135 11.18 18.14 16.18
CA ILE A 135 9.75 18.47 16.20
C ILE A 135 9.01 17.55 17.16
N GLN A 136 9.34 16.25 17.15
CA GLN A 136 8.79 15.27 18.10
C GLN A 136 9.18 15.57 19.55
N GLN A 137 10.43 15.96 19.82
CA GLN A 137 10.90 16.30 21.17
C GLN A 137 10.33 17.61 21.70
N GLN A 138 10.17 18.64 20.86
CA GLN A 138 9.64 19.95 21.28
C GLN A 138 8.15 19.92 21.65
N HIS A 139 7.43 18.86 21.27
CA HIS A 139 6.06 18.63 21.72
C HIS A 139 5.99 17.86 23.06
N GLY A 140 7.12 17.64 23.74
CA GLY A 140 7.23 16.84 24.96
C GLY A 140 7.20 17.60 26.30
N ASP A 141 7.48 18.91 26.32
CA ASP A 141 7.63 19.67 27.58
C ASP A 141 6.71 20.90 27.60
N ASP A 142 5.41 20.68 27.86
CA ASP A 142 4.50 21.73 28.33
C ASP A 142 4.71 21.91 29.86
N PRO A 143 5.20 23.05 30.34
CA PRO A 143 5.47 23.30 31.75
C PRO A 143 4.21 23.38 32.64
N CYS A 144 3.00 23.27 32.06
CA CYS A 144 1.74 23.40 32.79
C CYS A 144 1.15 22.09 33.37
N GLY A 145 1.91 20.99 33.44
CA GLY A 145 1.61 19.88 34.37
C GLY A 145 0.27 19.13 34.16
N GLU A 146 -0.46 19.37 33.08
CA GLU A 146 -1.52 18.46 32.67
C GLU A 146 -0.86 17.20 32.11
N LYS A 147 -1.05 16.06 32.80
CA LYS A 147 -0.75 14.73 32.28
C LYS A 147 -1.56 14.49 31.00
N LYS A 148 -1.14 15.08 29.88
CA LYS A 148 -1.71 14.81 28.57
C LYS A 148 -1.06 13.54 28.07
N SER A 149 -1.79 12.44 28.30
CA SER A 149 -1.78 11.27 27.42
C SER A 149 -1.50 11.74 25.99
N SER A 150 -0.30 11.49 25.50
CA SER A 150 0.15 11.83 24.14
C SER A 150 -0.49 10.88 23.14
N THR A 151 -1.82 10.82 23.13
CA THR A 151 -2.53 10.25 22.01
C THR A 151 -2.36 11.23 20.87
N THR A 152 -1.36 10.98 20.02
CA THR A 152 -1.43 11.36 18.60
C THR A 152 -2.87 11.09 18.19
N ARG A 153 -3.66 12.15 17.95
CA ARG A 153 -5.05 12.02 17.55
C ARG A 153 -5.03 11.43 16.15
N THR A 154 -4.97 10.10 16.09
CA THR A 154 -5.12 9.34 14.87
C THR A 154 -6.53 9.63 14.37
N PHE A 155 -6.61 10.34 13.24
CA PHE A 155 -7.88 10.53 12.58
C PHE A 155 -8.31 9.21 11.98
N HIS A 156 -9.33 8.64 12.58
CA HIS A 156 -9.92 7.40 12.16
C HIS A 156 -11.06 7.68 11.16
N PRO A 157 -11.24 6.83 10.13
CA PRO A 157 -12.44 6.88 9.32
C PRO A 157 -13.69 6.76 10.18
N ILE A 158 -14.79 7.41 9.78
CA ILE A 158 -15.99 7.50 10.59
C ILE A 158 -16.84 6.25 10.39
N PHE A 159 -16.78 5.32 11.34
CA PHE A 159 -17.65 4.15 11.37
C PHE A 159 -18.81 4.35 12.33
N VAL A 160 -19.96 3.75 12.01
CA VAL A 160 -21.14 3.71 12.89
C VAL A 160 -21.80 2.34 12.88
N LYS A 161 -22.46 1.98 13.99
CA LYS A 161 -23.33 0.80 14.04
C LYS A 161 -24.68 1.12 13.40
N ILE A 162 -25.11 0.22 12.51
CA ILE A 162 -26.39 0.28 11.82
C ILE A 162 -27.07 -1.09 11.86
N ILE A 163 -28.34 -1.14 11.43
CA ILE A 163 -29.01 -2.37 11.05
C ILE A 163 -29.25 -2.30 9.53
N CYS A 164 -28.58 -3.14 8.76
CA CYS A 164 -28.76 -3.28 7.31
C CYS A 164 -29.61 -4.51 7.01
N ASN A 165 -30.78 -4.32 6.38
CA ASN A 165 -31.73 -5.41 6.10
C ASN A 165 -31.99 -6.34 7.30
N ASN A 166 -32.28 -5.75 8.46
CA ASN A 166 -32.50 -6.44 9.75
C ASN A 166 -31.28 -7.17 10.33
N THR A 167 -30.08 -7.00 9.77
CA THR A 167 -28.84 -7.56 10.31
C THR A 167 -27.97 -6.43 10.87
N PRO A 168 -27.47 -6.51 12.12
CA PRO A 168 -26.53 -5.54 12.67
C PRO A 168 -25.24 -5.49 11.84
N GLN A 169 -24.78 -4.30 11.48
CA GLN A 169 -23.59 -4.08 10.66
C GLN A 169 -22.83 -2.83 11.10
N GLU A 170 -21.57 -2.74 10.67
CA GLU A 170 -20.74 -1.55 10.78
C GLU A 170 -20.63 -0.92 9.40
N ALA A 171 -20.84 0.39 9.31
CA ALA A 171 -20.79 1.11 8.04
C ALA A 171 -19.80 2.27 8.12
N LEU A 172 -18.99 2.42 7.08
CA LEU A 172 -18.18 3.60 6.87
C LEU A 172 -19.07 4.74 6.34
N ILE A 173 -19.07 5.88 7.02
CA ILE A 173 -19.66 7.13 6.54
C ILE A 173 -18.60 7.87 5.75
N ASP A 174 -18.76 7.95 4.43
CA ASP A 174 -17.74 8.50 3.53
C ASP A 174 -18.30 9.65 2.67
N THR A 175 -17.93 10.88 3.01
CA THR A 175 -18.27 12.07 2.21
C THR A 175 -17.47 12.16 0.91
N GLY A 176 -16.36 11.45 0.79
CA GLY A 176 -15.56 11.36 -0.43
C GLY A 176 -16.14 10.38 -1.46
N SER A 177 -17.01 9.46 -1.04
CA SER A 177 -17.73 8.58 -1.95
C SER A 177 -19.00 9.24 -2.47
N ALA A 178 -19.19 9.25 -3.79
CA ALA A 178 -20.42 9.75 -4.41
C ALA A 178 -21.61 8.79 -4.26
N ILE A 179 -21.34 7.48 -4.12
CA ILE A 179 -22.34 6.41 -4.13
C ILE A 179 -22.18 5.50 -2.90
N THR A 180 -23.29 4.85 -2.53
CA THR A 180 -23.30 3.80 -1.52
C THR A 180 -22.86 2.47 -2.15
N ILE A 181 -21.94 1.76 -1.50
CA ILE A 181 -21.36 0.51 -2.01
C ILE A 181 -21.36 -0.55 -0.92
N ILE A 182 -21.76 -1.77 -1.25
CA ILE A 182 -21.72 -2.93 -0.36
C ILE A 182 -20.81 -4.02 -0.94
N HIS A 183 -20.03 -4.67 -0.08
CA HIS A 183 -19.21 -5.81 -0.46
C HIS A 183 -20.09 -7.04 -0.76
N GLU A 184 -19.77 -7.78 -1.82
CA GLU A 184 -20.52 -8.98 -2.23
C GLU A 184 -20.62 -10.02 -1.09
N CYS A 185 -19.50 -10.28 -0.39
CA CYS A 185 -19.47 -11.17 0.79
C CYS A 185 -20.49 -10.79 1.86
N LEU A 186 -20.59 -9.51 2.24
CA LEU A 186 -21.60 -9.07 3.20
C LEU A 186 -23.02 -9.30 2.65
N LEU A 187 -23.25 -8.91 1.39
CA LEU A 187 -24.57 -9.05 0.77
C LEU A 187 -25.07 -10.51 0.78
N LYS A 188 -24.19 -11.48 0.50
CA LYS A 188 -24.51 -12.92 0.56
C LYS A 188 -24.98 -13.39 1.94
N ASN A 189 -24.55 -12.71 3.00
CA ASN A 189 -24.80 -13.09 4.38
C ASN A 189 -25.96 -12.34 5.04
N ILE A 190 -26.59 -11.38 4.34
CA ILE A 190 -27.75 -10.64 4.85
C ILE A 190 -28.99 -10.89 3.99
N PRO A 191 -30.21 -10.83 4.55
CA PRO A 191 -31.42 -10.86 3.75
C PRO A 191 -31.41 -9.71 2.73
N HIS A 192 -31.69 -9.97 1.46
CA HIS A 192 -31.75 -8.93 0.44
C HIS A 192 -32.72 -9.30 -0.68
N LYS A 193 -33.20 -8.28 -1.39
CA LYS A 193 -33.91 -8.49 -2.66
C LYS A 193 -32.91 -8.91 -3.74
N ASN A 194 -33.42 -9.50 -4.82
CA ASN A 194 -32.61 -9.94 -5.96
C ASN A 194 -31.58 -8.88 -6.40
N LEU A 195 -30.32 -9.32 -6.54
CA LEU A 195 -29.25 -8.55 -7.14
C LEU A 195 -29.58 -8.27 -8.62
N ILE A 196 -29.61 -7.00 -9.00
CA ILE A 196 -29.76 -6.60 -10.40
C ILE A 196 -28.36 -6.57 -11.01
N LYS A 197 -28.03 -7.59 -11.81
CA LYS A 197 -26.71 -7.67 -12.47
C LYS A 197 -26.49 -6.47 -13.39
N LYS A 198 -25.41 -5.75 -13.15
CA LYS A 198 -25.01 -4.57 -13.91
C LYS A 198 -23.53 -4.33 -13.70
N THR A 199 -22.79 -4.30 -14.79
CA THR A 199 -21.37 -3.97 -14.73
C THR A 199 -21.20 -2.47 -14.79
N LYS A 200 -20.49 -1.90 -13.81
CA LYS A 200 -20.04 -0.51 -13.82
C LYS A 200 -18.57 -0.46 -13.45
N ASN A 201 -17.87 0.53 -13.99
CA ASN A 201 -16.52 0.84 -13.61
C ASN A 201 -16.54 2.13 -12.77
N HIS A 202 -16.18 2.01 -11.49
CA HIS A 202 -15.95 3.16 -10.64
C HIS A 202 -14.45 3.30 -10.36
N LEU A 203 -13.99 4.53 -10.22
CA LEU A 203 -12.65 4.84 -9.72
C LEU A 203 -12.75 5.16 -8.25
N SER A 204 -11.92 4.51 -7.44
CA SER A 204 -11.73 4.86 -6.04
C SER A 204 -10.80 6.08 -5.89
N ALA A 205 -10.65 6.56 -4.66
CA ALA A 205 -9.80 7.72 -4.35
C ALA A 205 -8.31 7.51 -4.70
N ASN A 206 -7.81 6.27 -4.73
CA ASN A 206 -6.44 5.96 -5.16
C ASN A 206 -6.37 5.56 -6.65
N CYS A 207 -7.38 5.93 -7.44
CA CYS A 207 -7.48 5.65 -8.88
C CYS A 207 -7.48 4.15 -9.25
N THR A 208 -7.81 3.27 -8.31
CA THR A 208 -8.00 1.84 -8.60
C THR A 208 -9.44 1.57 -9.03
N THR A 209 -9.62 0.59 -9.91
CA THR A 209 -10.95 0.21 -10.39
C THR A 209 -11.70 -0.60 -9.33
N LEU A 210 -12.92 -0.17 -9.02
CA LEU A 210 -13.89 -0.95 -8.24
C LEU A 210 -14.70 -1.84 -9.19
N ASN A 211 -14.65 -3.15 -8.95
CA ASN A 211 -15.32 -4.16 -9.75
C ASN A 211 -16.76 -4.32 -9.26
N VAL A 212 -17.68 -3.56 -9.85
CA VAL A 212 -19.11 -3.62 -9.53
C VAL A 212 -19.81 -4.68 -10.38
N ILE A 213 -20.48 -5.62 -9.72
CA ILE A 213 -21.18 -6.77 -10.34
C ILE A 213 -22.70 -6.56 -10.44
N GLY A 214 -23.24 -5.55 -9.76
CA GLY A 214 -24.65 -5.22 -9.83
C GLY A 214 -25.07 -4.15 -8.82
N GLU A 215 -26.38 -4.01 -8.67
CA GLU A 215 -27.01 -3.08 -7.73
C GLU A 215 -28.05 -3.81 -6.89
N THR A 216 -28.26 -3.37 -5.65
CA THR A 216 -29.34 -3.87 -4.79
C THR A 216 -29.93 -2.74 -3.94
N THR A 217 -31.17 -2.92 -3.48
CA THR A 217 -31.79 -1.97 -2.54
C THR A 217 -31.51 -2.42 -1.10
N LEU A 218 -30.89 -1.55 -0.31
CA LEU A 218 -30.65 -1.75 1.11
C LEU A 218 -31.65 -0.93 1.94
N GLU A 219 -32.18 -1.53 3.00
CA GLU A 219 -32.86 -0.85 4.10
C GLU A 219 -31.86 -0.60 5.22
N ILE A 220 -31.58 0.68 5.51
CA ILE A 220 -30.65 1.13 6.54
C ILE A 220 -31.46 1.66 7.70
N ASN A 221 -31.29 1.06 8.88
CA ASN A 221 -31.92 1.48 10.12
C ASN A 221 -30.87 1.96 11.13
N ILE A 222 -31.03 3.22 11.55
CA ILE A 222 -30.17 3.87 12.54
C ILE A 222 -31.07 4.34 13.68
N SER A 223 -30.89 3.76 14.87
CA SER A 223 -31.64 4.12 16.08
C SER A 223 -33.17 4.15 15.85
N GLY A 224 -33.69 3.21 15.07
CA GLY A 224 -35.11 3.08 14.74
C GLY A 224 -35.58 3.85 13.50
N LEU A 225 -34.75 4.74 12.93
CA LEU A 225 -35.07 5.45 11.69
C LEU A 225 -34.70 4.57 10.49
N LYS A 226 -35.72 4.05 9.79
CA LYS A 226 -35.56 3.28 8.55
C LYS A 226 -35.46 4.18 7.33
N THR A 227 -34.45 3.94 6.51
CA THR A 227 -34.18 4.63 5.24
C THR A 227 -33.87 3.60 4.15
N LYS A 228 -33.88 4.01 2.87
CA LYS A 228 -33.57 3.12 1.74
C LYS A 228 -32.56 3.75 0.80
N VAL A 229 -31.68 2.93 0.25
CA VAL A 229 -30.65 3.32 -0.72
C VAL A 229 -30.44 2.23 -1.76
N ILE A 230 -30.06 2.64 -2.97
CA ILE A 230 -29.59 1.73 -4.01
C ILE A 230 -28.08 1.67 -3.84
N ALA A 231 -27.56 0.49 -3.50
CA ALA A 231 -26.14 0.26 -3.31
C ALA A 231 -25.57 -0.50 -4.49
N ASP A 232 -24.41 -0.05 -4.98
CA ASP A 232 -23.61 -0.81 -5.91
C ASP A 232 -22.91 -1.96 -5.17
N VAL A 233 -22.83 -3.13 -5.80
CA VAL A 233 -22.27 -4.34 -5.20
C VAL A 233 -20.90 -4.59 -5.79
N ALA A 234 -19.86 -4.51 -4.97
CA ALA A 234 -18.47 -4.63 -5.39
C ALA A 234 -17.80 -5.89 -4.84
N THR A 235 -16.82 -6.44 -5.58
CA THR A 235 -16.07 -7.65 -5.18
C THR A 235 -14.72 -7.34 -4.52
N ASN A 236 -14.23 -6.11 -4.63
CA ASN A 236 -12.93 -5.67 -4.14
C ASN A 236 -13.04 -4.39 -3.29
N LEU A 237 -14.02 -4.38 -2.36
CA LEU A 237 -14.22 -3.26 -1.43
C LEU A 237 -13.39 -3.50 -0.15
N ILE A 238 -12.76 -2.44 0.39
CA ILE A 238 -11.87 -2.57 1.56
C ILE A 238 -12.65 -2.76 2.86
N THR A 239 -13.92 -2.32 2.88
CA THR A 239 -14.85 -2.47 3.99
C THR A 239 -16.11 -3.18 3.49
N ASP A 240 -16.96 -3.66 4.41
CA ASP A 240 -18.19 -4.35 4.06
C ASP A 240 -19.28 -3.42 3.50
N LEU A 241 -19.36 -2.18 3.99
CA LEU A 241 -20.38 -1.21 3.59
C LEU A 241 -19.88 0.23 3.69
N ILE A 242 -20.06 0.99 2.62
CA ILE A 242 -19.82 2.44 2.55
C ILE A 242 -21.15 3.13 2.30
N LEU A 243 -21.56 4.02 3.21
CA LEU A 243 -22.68 4.94 2.99
C LEU A 243 -22.11 6.25 2.42
N GLY A 244 -22.33 6.45 1.13
CA GLY A 244 -21.80 7.59 0.38
C GLY A 244 -22.68 8.83 0.45
N SER A 245 -22.27 9.86 -0.28
CA SER A 245 -22.95 11.16 -0.38
C SER A 245 -24.39 11.06 -0.85
N ASP A 246 -24.72 10.08 -1.70
CA ASP A 246 -26.08 9.81 -2.17
C ASP A 246 -27.05 9.49 -1.02
N TRP A 247 -26.61 8.71 -0.04
CA TRP A 247 -27.39 8.41 1.16
C TRP A 247 -27.32 9.54 2.19
N ILE A 248 -26.13 10.09 2.42
CA ILE A 248 -25.88 11.18 3.40
C ILE A 248 -26.77 12.39 3.09
N GLN A 249 -26.74 12.87 1.84
CA GLN A 249 -27.49 14.06 1.43
C GLN A 249 -29.01 13.80 1.45
N ARG A 250 -29.46 12.65 0.91
CA ARG A 250 -30.87 12.29 0.87
C ARG A 250 -31.51 12.24 2.25
N ASN A 251 -30.76 11.78 3.26
CA ASN A 251 -31.25 11.64 4.62
C ASN A 251 -30.88 12.83 5.53
N LYS A 252 -30.23 13.88 4.99
CA LYS A 252 -29.82 15.08 5.75
C LYS A 252 -28.98 14.71 6.99
N VAL A 253 -27.96 13.89 6.77
CA VAL A 253 -27.06 13.42 7.83
C VAL A 253 -26.08 14.53 8.18
N TYR A 254 -25.97 14.84 9.46
CA TYR A 254 -24.99 15.74 10.04
C TYR A 254 -23.88 14.90 10.68
N ILE A 255 -22.63 15.17 10.32
CA ILE A 255 -21.46 14.53 10.90
C ILE A 255 -20.88 15.49 11.93
N LEU A 256 -21.00 15.13 13.21
CA LEU A 256 -20.66 15.98 14.35
C LEU A 256 -19.36 15.46 14.96
N THR A 257 -18.23 15.85 14.36
CA THR A 257 -16.89 15.36 14.72
C THR A 257 -16.46 15.69 16.15
N PRO A 258 -16.70 16.91 16.70
CA PRO A 258 -16.40 17.20 18.10
C PRO A 258 -17.15 16.26 19.07
N GLU A 259 -18.37 15.88 18.72
CA GLU A 259 -19.25 15.02 19.50
C GLU A 259 -19.09 13.53 19.17
N GLN A 260 -18.21 13.18 18.22
CA GLN A 260 -17.98 11.82 17.74
C GLN A 260 -19.28 11.06 17.43
N ARG A 261 -20.20 11.67 16.67
CA ARG A 261 -21.49 11.05 16.30
C ARG A 261 -22.03 11.55 14.97
N ILE A 262 -22.93 10.79 14.36
CA ILE A 262 -23.80 11.30 13.30
C ILE A 262 -25.20 11.59 13.85
N MET A 263 -25.89 12.52 13.21
CA MET A 263 -27.25 12.93 13.54
C MET A 263 -28.10 13.00 12.27
N ILE A 264 -29.32 12.49 12.32
CA ILE A 264 -30.25 12.46 11.19
C ILE A 264 -31.55 13.14 11.61
N ARG A 265 -32.00 14.11 10.81
CA ARG A 265 -33.26 14.85 11.05
C ARG A 265 -34.30 14.47 10.00
N SER A 266 -35.38 13.81 10.43
CA SER A 266 -36.46 13.37 9.55
C SER A 266 -37.83 13.57 10.19
N LYS A 267 -38.73 14.31 9.51
CA LYS A 267 -40.13 14.55 9.93
C LYS A 267 -40.26 15.01 11.40
N GLY A 268 -39.39 15.92 11.83
CA GLY A 268 -39.40 16.45 13.20
C GLY A 268 -38.82 15.50 14.26
N LYS A 269 -38.37 14.30 13.88
CA LYS A 269 -37.60 13.41 14.75
C LYS A 269 -36.10 13.58 14.48
N GLU A 270 -35.33 13.60 15.56
CA GLU A 270 -33.88 13.59 15.53
C GLU A 270 -33.41 12.25 16.08
N VAL A 271 -32.54 11.56 15.33
CA VAL A 271 -31.86 10.35 15.80
C VAL A 271 -30.36 10.56 15.69
N SER A 272 -29.60 9.92 16.57
CA SER A 272 -28.14 9.93 16.50
C SER A 272 -27.57 8.56 16.82
N THR A 273 -26.34 8.33 16.35
CA THR A 273 -25.54 7.15 16.68
C THR A 273 -24.07 7.59 16.82
N PRO A 274 -23.35 7.12 17.85
CA PRO A 274 -21.96 7.49 18.06
C PRO A 274 -21.06 6.85 16.99
N PHE A 275 -19.90 7.45 16.78
CA PHE A 275 -18.81 6.82 16.05
C PHE A 275 -18.33 5.59 16.82
N ILE A 276 -17.81 4.61 16.10
CA ILE A 276 -17.16 3.44 16.68
C ILE A 276 -15.69 3.38 16.25
N THR A 277 -14.90 2.63 17.01
CA THR A 277 -13.54 2.29 16.59
C THR A 277 -13.61 1.57 15.23
N PRO A 278 -12.84 2.00 14.23
CA PRO A 278 -12.82 1.31 12.94
C PRO A 278 -12.39 -0.14 13.11
N PRO A 279 -12.91 -1.06 12.29
CA PRO A 279 -12.34 -2.39 12.17
C PRO A 279 -10.88 -2.29 11.71
N ILE A 280 -10.08 -3.29 12.06
CA ILE A 280 -8.67 -3.38 11.61
C ILE A 280 -8.67 -3.64 10.10
N LEU A 281 -8.55 -2.57 9.31
CA LEU A 281 -8.49 -2.61 7.86
C LEU A 281 -7.21 -1.94 7.36
N ASN A 282 -6.67 -2.45 6.25
CA ASN A 282 -5.57 -1.81 5.53
C ASN A 282 -6.14 -0.68 4.66
N TYR A 283 -6.33 0.50 5.25
CA TYR A 283 -6.76 1.68 4.51
C TYR A 283 -5.62 2.17 3.60
N PRO A 284 -5.89 2.42 2.31
CA PRO A 284 -4.86 2.75 1.32
C PRO A 284 -4.31 4.18 1.51
N ALA A 285 -5.02 5.00 2.28
CA ALA A 285 -4.60 6.34 2.66
C ALA A 285 -4.82 6.52 4.17
N THR A 286 -3.73 6.68 4.90
CA THR A 286 -3.74 7.14 6.29
C THR A 286 -2.95 8.44 6.36
N LEU A 287 -3.46 9.41 7.11
CA LEU A 287 -2.71 10.65 7.35
C LEU A 287 -1.56 10.30 8.31
N ILE A 288 -0.36 10.15 7.76
CA ILE A 288 0.83 9.82 8.56
C ILE A 288 1.39 11.09 9.22
N ASN A 289 1.21 12.26 8.60
CA ASN A 289 1.71 13.55 9.08
C ASN A 289 0.64 14.65 8.97
N HIS A 290 0.49 15.47 10.00
CA HIS A 290 -0.31 16.70 9.90
C HIS A 290 0.41 17.69 8.98
N ILE A 291 -0.22 18.04 7.86
CA ILE A 291 0.22 19.17 7.04
C ILE A 291 -0.47 20.42 7.57
N THR A 292 0.28 21.30 8.23
CA THR A 292 -0.21 22.66 8.55
C THR A 292 -0.07 23.50 7.29
N ILE A 293 -1.19 23.79 6.63
CA ILE A 293 -1.21 24.77 5.54
C ILE A 293 -1.14 26.16 6.21
N PRO A 294 -0.09 26.96 6.00
CA PRO A 294 -0.05 28.31 6.53
C PRO A 294 -1.21 29.12 5.95
N PRO A 295 -1.78 30.09 6.69
CA PRO A 295 -2.82 30.95 6.16
C PRO A 295 -2.31 31.60 4.87
N PHE A 296 -3.11 31.54 3.81
CA PHE A 296 -2.84 32.28 2.59
C PHE A 296 -2.79 33.77 2.96
N SER A 297 -1.61 34.37 2.85
CA SER A 297 -1.48 35.82 2.81
C SER A 297 -1.97 36.28 1.44
N GLU A 298 -3.15 36.89 1.39
CA GLU A 298 -3.59 37.72 0.26
C GLU A 298 -2.76 38.99 0.13
#